data_AF-A0A7S1A132-F1
#
_entry.id   AF-A0A7S1A132-F1
#
_cell.length_a   1.000
_cell.length_b   1.000
_cell.length_c   1.000
_cell.angle_alpha   90.00
_cell.angle_beta   90.00
_cell.angle_gamma   90.00
#
_symmetry.space_group_name_H-M   'P 1'
#
loop_
_entity.id
_entity.type
_entity.pdbx_description
1 polymer ?
#
loop_
_entity_poly.entity_id
_entity_poly.type
_entity_poly.pdbx_seq_one_letter_code
_entity_poly.pdbx_strand_id
1 'polypeptide(L)'
;EAFFPSRAASLEGRLQWLTSVSAASLAEEVHSRFAALHDTRIRGVRWNRYTGPEGMFVKDDPAEEVASGKSVSRRTLWTCAKSDEPCTIGAVAGAIGGVALAAALRLLCQDYNSAGLPDLLLWSWPDETCVLAPRARFVEVKSEKDTLSRRQRVWLSTLRAAGAEAEVCHVRDAA
;
A
#
# COMPACT_ATOMS: atom_id res chain seq x y z
N GLU A 1 -15.61 17.97 -11.95
CA GLU A 1 -14.57 18.42 -12.89
C GLU A 1 -13.74 19.63 -12.41
N ALA A 2 -14.27 20.56 -11.60
CA ALA A 2 -13.49 21.73 -11.17
C ALA A 2 -12.53 21.54 -9.97
N PHE A 3 -12.45 20.35 -9.33
CA PHE A 3 -11.67 20.19 -8.10
C PHE A 3 -10.17 20.44 -8.30
N PHE A 4 -9.54 19.75 -9.25
CA PHE A 4 -8.11 19.92 -9.53
C PHE A 4 -7.79 21.32 -10.07
N PRO A 5 -8.47 21.83 -11.13
CA PRO A 5 -8.12 23.15 -11.68
C PRO A 5 -8.25 24.29 -10.68
N SER A 6 -9.27 24.26 -9.81
CA SER A 6 -9.48 25.31 -8.79
C SER A 6 -8.46 25.31 -7.65
N ARG A 7 -7.67 24.24 -7.49
CA ARG A 7 -6.69 24.07 -6.40
C ARG A 7 -5.30 23.68 -6.90
N ALA A 8 -5.06 23.83 -8.21
CA ALA A 8 -3.89 23.28 -8.88
C ALA A 8 -2.58 23.67 -8.19
N ALA A 9 -2.37 24.95 -7.88
CA ALA A 9 -1.14 25.40 -7.22
C ALA A 9 -0.88 24.71 -5.87
N SER A 10 -1.90 24.57 -5.03
CA SER A 10 -1.79 23.90 -3.72
C SER A 10 -1.60 22.39 -3.86
N LEU A 11 -2.34 21.76 -4.77
CA LEU A 11 -2.23 20.33 -5.04
C LEU A 11 -0.87 19.98 -5.62
N GLU A 12 -0.39 20.73 -6.61
CA GLU A 12 0.94 20.52 -7.21
C GLU A 12 2.06 20.69 -6.20
N GLY A 13 2.00 21.74 -5.36
CA GLY A 13 2.97 21.91 -4.27
C GLY A 13 2.99 20.72 -3.31
N ARG A 14 1.81 20.17 -2.97
CA ARG A 14 1.72 19.00 -2.07
C ARG A 14 2.19 17.71 -2.74
N LEU A 15 1.85 17.51 -4.02
CA LEU A 15 2.32 16.37 -4.81
C LEU A 15 3.84 16.42 -4.98
N GLN A 16 4.42 17.59 -5.21
CA GLN A 16 5.86 17.77 -5.29
C GLN A 16 6.54 17.49 -3.95
N TRP A 17 5.98 17.98 -2.84
CA TRP A 17 6.47 17.63 -1.50
C TRP A 17 6.49 16.11 -1.29
N LEU A 18 5.42 15.40 -1.66
CA LEU A 18 5.35 13.94 -1.55
C LEU A 18 6.48 13.27 -2.34
N THR A 19 6.85 13.75 -3.52
CA THR A 19 7.96 13.14 -4.28
C THR A 19 9.35 13.35 -3.65
N SER A 20 9.49 14.32 -2.75
CA SER A 20 10.76 14.69 -2.11
C SER A 20 10.94 14.20 -0.68
N VAL A 21 9.86 13.77 -0.03
CA VAL A 21 9.87 13.39 1.40
C VAL A 21 10.44 11.98 1.59
N SER A 22 11.18 11.78 2.69
CA SER A 22 11.66 10.46 3.09
C SER A 22 10.50 9.54 3.52
N ALA A 23 10.70 8.23 3.46
CA ALA A 23 9.70 7.26 3.91
C ALA A 23 9.32 7.47 5.39
N ALA A 24 10.32 7.73 6.26
CA ALA A 24 10.10 7.95 7.70
C ALA A 24 9.30 9.23 7.96
N SER A 25 9.68 10.34 7.34
CA SER A 25 8.96 11.62 7.50
C SER A 25 7.55 11.56 6.92
N LEU A 26 7.33 10.80 5.84
CA LEU A 26 6.01 10.54 5.30
C LEU A 26 5.14 9.74 6.28
N ALA A 27 5.73 8.70 6.89
CA ALA A 27 5.05 7.90 7.89
C ALA A 27 4.63 8.74 9.10
N GLU A 28 5.54 9.58 9.61
CA GLU A 28 5.27 10.49 10.72
C GLU A 28 4.17 11.52 10.37
N GLU A 29 4.23 12.16 9.21
CA GLU A 29 3.19 13.12 8.77
C GLU A 29 1.82 12.44 8.72
N VAL A 30 1.72 11.25 8.12
CA VAL A 30 0.45 10.53 8.00
C VAL A 30 -0.05 10.08 9.37
N HIS A 31 0.84 9.60 10.24
CA HIS A 31 0.49 9.22 11.61
C HIS A 31 -0.02 10.42 12.42
N SER A 32 0.69 11.54 12.37
CA SER A 32 0.30 12.79 13.04
C SER A 32 -1.07 13.29 12.56
N ARG A 33 -1.32 13.27 11.24
CA ARG A 33 -2.63 13.64 10.67
C ARG A 33 -3.73 12.67 11.08
N PHE A 34 -3.45 11.37 11.10
CA PHE A 34 -4.41 10.37 11.55
C PHE A 34 -4.79 10.61 13.01
N ALA A 35 -3.83 10.82 13.90
CA ALA A 35 -4.08 11.09 15.31
C ALA A 35 -4.87 12.39 15.53
N ALA A 36 -4.49 13.47 14.83
CA ALA A 36 -5.15 14.77 14.98
C ALA A 36 -6.58 14.82 14.42
N LEU A 37 -6.91 13.96 13.44
CA LEU A 37 -8.19 13.96 12.73
C LEU A 37 -9.03 12.70 13.01
N HIS A 38 -8.59 11.84 13.91
CA HIS A 38 -9.29 10.59 14.23
C HIS A 38 -10.76 10.86 14.56
N ASP A 39 -11.66 9.97 14.12
CA ASP A 39 -13.11 10.08 14.26
C ASP A 39 -13.80 11.31 13.62
N THR A 40 -13.07 12.16 12.89
CA THR A 40 -13.69 13.28 12.16
C THR A 40 -14.33 12.83 10.85
N ARG A 41 -15.41 13.48 10.40
CA ARG A 41 -16.08 13.08 9.16
C ARG A 41 -15.38 13.66 7.92
N ILE A 42 -14.49 12.89 7.30
CA ILE A 42 -13.79 13.27 6.06
C ILE A 42 -14.23 12.37 4.90
N ARG A 43 -14.63 12.98 3.77
CA ARG A 43 -14.99 12.22 2.56
C ARG A 43 -13.78 11.42 2.07
N GLY A 44 -13.96 10.12 1.87
CA GLY A 44 -12.91 9.23 1.36
C GLY A 44 -12.03 8.60 2.44
N VAL A 45 -12.20 8.98 3.70
CA VAL A 45 -11.47 8.38 4.82
C VAL A 45 -12.39 7.41 5.56
N ARG A 46 -11.85 6.23 5.90
CA ARG A 46 -12.52 5.21 6.71
C ARG A 46 -11.61 4.88 7.89
N TRP A 47 -11.91 5.43 9.07
CA TRP A 47 -11.09 5.26 10.28
C TRP A 47 -11.04 3.81 10.75
N ASN A 48 -12.16 3.10 10.64
CA ASN A 48 -12.30 1.71 11.05
C ASN A 48 -11.68 0.67 10.09
N ARG A 49 -11.06 1.10 8.98
CA ARG A 49 -10.46 0.17 8.01
C ARG A 49 -9.07 -0.28 8.41
N TYR A 50 -8.38 0.56 9.15
CA TYR A 50 -7.12 0.23 9.79
C TYR A 50 -7.46 0.28 11.27
N THR A 51 -7.59 -0.87 11.90
CA THR A 51 -7.35 -0.94 13.34
C THR A 51 -6.01 -0.27 13.53
N GLY A 52 -6.01 0.98 14.01
CA GLY A 52 -4.81 1.52 14.61
C GLY A 52 -4.28 0.47 15.58
N PRO A 53 -2.97 0.38 15.74
CA PRO A 53 -2.29 -0.61 16.55
C PRO A 53 -2.67 -2.13 16.54
N GLU A 54 -3.93 -2.56 16.53
CA GLU A 54 -4.27 -3.87 17.10
C GLU A 54 -4.94 -4.86 16.12
N GLY A 55 -4.80 -4.70 14.81
CA GLY A 55 -5.53 -5.59 13.89
C GLY A 55 -4.83 -5.91 12.58
N MET A 56 -3.58 -6.35 12.69
CA MET A 56 -3.05 -7.31 11.74
C MET A 56 -3.41 -8.73 12.18
N PHE A 57 -4.00 -9.51 11.27
CA PHE A 57 -4.40 -10.90 11.48
C PHE A 57 -3.25 -11.74 12.09
N VAL A 58 -3.51 -12.31 13.27
CA VAL A 58 -2.68 -13.34 13.89
C VAL A 58 -2.80 -14.61 13.04
N LYS A 59 -1.69 -15.07 12.46
CA LYS A 59 -1.57 -16.46 12.02
C LYS A 59 -1.11 -17.28 13.23
N ASP A 60 -1.81 -18.35 13.55
CA ASP A 60 -1.38 -19.34 14.54
C ASP A 60 0.00 -19.91 14.17
N ASP A 61 0.74 -20.33 15.20
CA ASP A 61 2.16 -20.71 15.20
C ASP A 61 2.63 -21.57 14.01
N PRO A 62 3.78 -21.26 13.38
CA PRO A 62 4.42 -22.12 12.38
C PRO A 62 5.29 -23.22 13.01
N ALA A 63 4.95 -23.70 14.21
CA ALA A 63 5.74 -24.73 14.90
C ALA A 63 5.64 -26.14 14.27
N GLU A 64 4.83 -26.34 13.23
CA GLU A 64 4.74 -27.61 12.51
C GLU A 64 5.04 -27.45 11.01
N GLU A 65 6.30 -27.19 10.64
CA GLU A 65 6.80 -27.65 9.33
C GLU A 65 8.35 -27.69 9.28
N VAL A 66 8.94 -28.60 10.04
CA VAL A 66 10.31 -29.08 9.79
C VAL A 66 10.23 -30.50 9.25
N ALA A 67 10.09 -30.66 7.93
CA ALA A 67 10.48 -31.90 7.23
C ALA A 67 10.37 -31.78 5.70
N SER A 68 11.29 -31.07 5.04
CA SER A 68 11.73 -31.43 3.67
C SER A 68 12.84 -30.49 3.21
N GLY A 69 14.08 -30.98 3.26
CA GLY A 69 15.27 -30.29 2.78
C GLY A 69 15.29 -30.08 1.27
N LYS A 70 14.50 -29.10 0.78
CA LYS A 70 14.63 -28.57 -0.58
C LYS A 70 15.00 -27.09 -0.49
N SER A 71 16.20 -26.77 -0.95
CA SER A 71 16.67 -25.39 -1.12
C SER A 71 15.81 -24.69 -2.16
N VAL A 72 14.81 -23.95 -1.69
CA VAL A 72 13.99 -23.08 -2.54
C VAL A 72 14.79 -21.81 -2.79
N SER A 73 15.12 -21.56 -4.07
CA SER A 73 15.69 -20.31 -4.57
C SER A 73 14.91 -19.14 -3.96
N ARG A 74 15.58 -18.33 -3.11
CA ARG A 74 15.00 -17.17 -2.41
C ARG A 74 14.55 -16.08 -3.39
N ARG A 75 13.45 -16.29 -4.12
CA ARG A 75 12.62 -15.18 -4.57
C ARG A 75 11.97 -14.66 -3.30
N THR A 76 12.40 -13.47 -2.88
CA THR A 76 12.02 -12.75 -1.66
C THR A 76 10.63 -13.14 -1.18
N LEU A 77 10.57 -14.07 -0.23
CA LEU A 77 9.32 -14.45 0.41
C LEU A 77 8.89 -13.22 1.22
N TRP A 78 7.75 -12.64 0.87
CA TRP A 78 7.16 -11.57 1.66
C TRP A 78 6.56 -12.21 2.90
N THR A 79 7.33 -12.29 3.96
CA THR A 79 6.85 -12.76 5.26
C THR A 79 6.12 -11.63 5.95
N CYS A 80 4.88 -11.87 6.36
CA CYS A 80 4.20 -11.04 7.35
C CYS A 80 5.00 -11.18 8.66
N ALA A 81 5.95 -10.29 8.90
CA ALA A 81 6.61 -10.21 10.19
C ALA A 81 5.58 -9.69 11.20
N LYS A 82 5.33 -10.47 12.25
CA LYS A 82 4.60 -9.99 13.41
C LYS A 82 5.54 -9.07 14.16
N SER A 83 5.29 -7.76 14.13
CA SER A 83 5.75 -6.87 15.18
C SER A 83 4.71 -6.90 16.30
N ASP A 84 5.16 -6.99 17.55
CA ASP A 84 4.28 -6.84 18.73
C ASP A 84 3.75 -5.41 18.86
N GLU A 85 4.33 -4.47 18.10
CA GLU A 85 3.80 -3.14 17.84
C GLU A 85 2.92 -3.13 16.57
N PRO A 86 1.60 -2.93 16.68
CA PRO A 86 0.96 -1.80 16.03
C PRO A 86 1.53 -1.15 14.79
N CYS A 87 1.57 -1.85 13.65
CA CYS A 87 1.91 -1.14 12.43
C CYS A 87 0.86 -0.07 12.08
N THR A 88 1.30 1.19 12.13
CA THR A 88 0.45 2.36 11.90
C THR A 88 0.17 2.57 10.40
N ILE A 89 -0.91 3.30 10.09
CA ILE A 89 -1.18 3.77 8.73
C ILE A 89 -0.04 4.64 8.16
N GLY A 90 0.76 5.26 9.03
CA GLY A 90 1.98 5.97 8.67
C GLY A 90 3.01 5.05 8.03
N ALA A 91 3.33 3.94 8.69
CA ALA A 91 4.27 2.95 8.16
C ALA A 91 3.82 2.38 6.80
N VAL A 92 2.52 2.14 6.61
CA VAL A 92 1.97 1.77 5.29
C VAL A 92 2.26 2.85 4.23
N ALA A 93 2.00 4.12 4.53
CA ALA A 93 2.27 5.22 3.61
C ALA A 93 3.76 5.37 3.29
N GLY A 94 4.62 5.25 4.31
CA GLY A 94 6.06 5.25 4.15
C GLY A 94 6.55 4.08 3.28
N ALA A 95 5.99 2.88 3.46
CA ALA A 95 6.33 1.69 2.68
C ALA A 95 5.91 1.80 1.21
N ILE A 96 4.77 2.43 0.92
CA ILE A 96 4.37 2.77 -0.47
C ILE A 96 5.36 3.78 -1.08
N GLY A 97 5.82 4.73 -0.26
CA GLY A 97 6.72 5.79 -0.69
C GLY A 97 6.00 6.95 -1.37
N GLY A 98 6.62 8.12 -1.28
CA GLY A 98 6.00 9.39 -1.66
C GLY A 98 5.76 9.55 -3.16
N VAL A 99 6.64 9.01 -4.02
CA VAL A 99 6.50 9.10 -5.49
C VAL A 99 5.25 8.34 -5.98
N ALA A 100 5.06 7.11 -5.51
CA ALA A 100 3.92 6.28 -5.86
C ALA A 100 2.61 6.88 -5.32
N LEU A 101 2.60 7.37 -4.07
CA LEU A 101 1.45 8.07 -3.50
C LEU A 101 1.12 9.35 -4.28
N ALA A 102 2.11 10.15 -4.68
CA ALA A 102 1.87 11.35 -5.49
C ALA A 102 1.20 11.00 -6.82
N ALA A 103 1.67 9.96 -7.51
CA ALA A 103 1.07 9.52 -8.78
C ALA A 103 -0.39 9.06 -8.60
N ALA A 104 -0.66 8.24 -7.58
CA ALA A 104 -2.01 7.77 -7.27
C ALA A 104 -2.96 8.91 -6.86
N LEU A 105 -2.51 9.81 -5.98
CA LEU A 105 -3.30 10.95 -5.51
C LEU A 105 -3.54 11.96 -6.63
N ARG A 106 -2.59 12.15 -7.56
CA ARG A 106 -2.80 12.99 -8.74
C ARG A 106 -3.97 12.49 -9.57
N LEU A 107 -4.03 11.18 -9.86
CA LEU A 107 -5.18 10.58 -10.55
C LEU A 107 -6.48 10.85 -9.81
N LEU A 108 -6.52 10.61 -8.49
CA LEU A 108 -7.72 10.82 -7.67
C LEU A 108 -8.15 12.30 -7.58
N CYS A 109 -7.20 13.23 -7.64
CA CYS A 109 -7.53 14.65 -7.63
C CYS A 109 -8.08 15.10 -8.99
N GLN A 110 -7.56 14.56 -10.09
CA GLN A 110 -8.05 14.84 -11.45
C GLN A 110 -9.42 14.22 -11.71
N ASP A 111 -9.60 12.96 -11.31
CA ASP A 111 -10.87 12.24 -11.34
C ASP A 111 -11.03 11.43 -10.05
N TYR A 112 -11.98 11.83 -9.19
CA TYR A 112 -12.18 11.21 -7.88
C TYR A 112 -12.89 9.87 -7.99
N ASN A 113 -12.17 8.89 -8.53
CA ASN A 113 -12.65 7.57 -8.84
C ASN A 113 -11.56 6.52 -8.56
N SER A 114 -11.74 5.76 -7.49
CA SER A 114 -10.84 4.67 -7.11
C SER A 114 -11.21 3.32 -7.74
N ALA A 115 -12.17 3.26 -8.65
CA ALA A 115 -12.54 2.01 -9.31
C ALA A 115 -11.35 1.46 -10.11
N GLY A 116 -11.00 0.20 -9.85
CA GLY A 116 -9.88 -0.49 -10.46
C GLY A 116 -8.53 -0.31 -9.75
N LEU A 117 -8.52 0.27 -8.54
CA LEU A 117 -7.36 0.17 -7.65
C LEU A 117 -7.07 -1.32 -7.36
N PRO A 118 -5.79 -1.76 -7.29
CA PRO A 118 -5.45 -3.14 -7.00
C PRO A 118 -6.07 -3.67 -5.70
N ASP A 119 -6.47 -4.94 -5.71
CA ASP A 119 -7.20 -5.58 -4.61
C ASP A 119 -6.42 -5.62 -3.29
N LEU A 120 -5.12 -5.90 -3.38
CA LEU A 120 -4.23 -6.08 -2.24
C LEU A 120 -3.07 -5.08 -2.25
N LEU A 121 -2.64 -4.72 -1.04
CA LEU A 121 -1.39 -4.03 -0.79
C LEU A 121 -0.60 -4.86 0.21
N LEU A 122 0.51 -5.43 -0.25
CA LEU A 122 1.51 -6.07 0.59
C LEU A 122 2.56 -5.03 0.93
N TRP A 123 3.05 -4.99 2.16
CA TRP A 123 4.08 -4.04 2.53
C TRP A 123 4.94 -4.59 3.67
N SER A 124 6.15 -4.05 3.79
CA SER A 124 7.07 -4.29 4.89
C SER A 124 7.60 -2.94 5.38
N TRP A 125 7.77 -2.83 6.69
CA TRP A 125 8.31 -1.65 7.35
C TRP A 125 9.47 -2.07 8.26
N PRO A 126 10.54 -1.27 8.37
CA PRO A 126 11.61 -1.57 9.31
C PRO A 126 11.16 -1.40 10.76
N ASP A 127 11.45 -2.38 11.61
CA ASP A 127 11.28 -2.36 13.05
C ASP A 127 12.29 -3.29 13.74
N GLU A 128 12.14 -3.55 15.05
CA GLU A 128 13.04 -4.43 15.81
C GLU A 128 13.10 -5.87 15.26
N THR A 129 12.03 -6.34 14.63
CA THR A 129 11.88 -7.69 14.08
C THR A 129 12.18 -7.76 12.58
N CYS A 130 12.02 -6.65 11.86
CA CYS A 130 12.16 -6.55 10.41
C CYS A 130 13.26 -5.54 10.05
N VAL A 131 14.42 -6.03 9.61
CA VAL A 131 15.55 -5.20 9.17
C VAL A 131 15.50 -4.81 7.68
N LEU A 132 14.41 -5.17 6.98
CA LEU A 132 14.28 -4.87 5.56
C LEU A 132 13.89 -3.41 5.34
N ALA A 133 14.39 -2.83 4.26
CA ALA A 133 13.99 -1.49 3.82
C ALA A 133 12.46 -1.41 3.62
N PRO A 134 11.85 -0.23 3.86
CA PRO A 134 10.42 -0.05 3.66
C PRO A 134 10.06 -0.27 2.20
N ARG A 135 9.04 -1.08 1.95
CA ARG A 135 8.68 -1.50 0.60
C ARG A 135 7.21 -1.91 0.55
N ALA A 136 6.54 -1.60 -0.54
CA ALA A 136 5.18 -2.07 -0.79
C ALA A 136 5.01 -2.62 -2.20
N ARG A 137 4.02 -3.49 -2.35
CA ARG A 137 3.60 -4.11 -3.60
C ARG A 137 2.08 -4.09 -3.70
N PHE A 138 1.59 -3.50 -4.77
CA PHE A 138 0.19 -3.56 -5.16
C PHE A 138 -0.06 -4.84 -5.95
N VAL A 139 -1.12 -5.57 -5.62
CA VAL A 139 -1.45 -6.83 -6.29
C VAL A 139 -2.92 -6.82 -6.69
N GLU A 140 -3.17 -6.96 -7.98
CA GLU A 140 -4.49 -7.22 -8.54
C GLU A 140 -4.66 -8.74 -8.68
N VAL A 141 -5.70 -9.30 -8.07
CA VAL A 141 -5.93 -10.75 -8.06
C VAL A 141 -6.91 -11.11 -9.16
N LYS A 142 -6.55 -12.11 -9.96
CA LYS A 142 -7.37 -12.62 -11.06
C LYS A 142 -7.53 -14.12 -10.95
N SER A 143 -8.75 -14.60 -11.18
CA SER A 143 -8.95 -16.02 -11.45
C SER A 143 -8.36 -16.38 -12.81
N GLU A 144 -8.27 -17.67 -13.12
CA GLU A 144 -7.79 -18.16 -14.41
C GLU A 144 -8.57 -17.58 -15.60
N LYS A 145 -9.87 -17.30 -15.42
CA LYS A 145 -10.76 -16.82 -16.48
C LYS A 145 -10.99 -15.30 -16.44
N ASP A 146 -10.46 -14.60 -15.43
CA ASP A 146 -10.65 -13.15 -15.31
C ASP A 146 -9.53 -12.37 -16.01
N THR A 147 -9.89 -11.21 -16.56
CA THR A 147 -8.97 -10.31 -17.25
C THR A 147 -9.02 -8.92 -16.64
N LEU A 148 -7.92 -8.17 -16.78
CA LEU A 148 -7.88 -6.80 -16.28
C LEU A 148 -8.87 -5.91 -17.03
N SER A 149 -9.71 -5.20 -16.28
CA SER A 149 -10.50 -4.09 -16.82
C SER A 149 -9.60 -2.96 -17.31
N ARG A 150 -10.14 -2.06 -18.16
CA ARG A 150 -9.41 -0.87 -18.62
C ARG A 150 -8.93 0.00 -17.45
N ARG A 151 -9.75 0.15 -16.41
CA ARG A 151 -9.41 0.97 -15.22
C ARG A 151 -8.27 0.34 -14.42
N GLN A 152 -8.31 -0.97 -14.20
CA GLN A 152 -7.23 -1.70 -13.53
C GLN A 152 -5.90 -1.57 -14.28
N ARG A 153 -5.93 -1.66 -15.62
CA ARG A 153 -4.73 -1.42 -16.45
C ARG A 153 -4.17 -0.01 -16.28
N VAL A 154 -5.01 1.02 -16.21
CA VAL A 154 -4.56 2.40 -15.95
C VAL A 154 -3.89 2.49 -14.59
N TRP A 155 -4.52 1.97 -13.53
CA TRP A 155 -3.94 1.98 -12.18
C TRP A 155 -2.58 1.28 -12.11
N LEU A 156 -2.49 0.04 -12.62
CA LEU A 156 -1.24 -0.72 -12.65
C LEU A 156 -0.16 0.03 -13.46
N SER A 157 -0.52 0.59 -14.60
CA SER A 157 0.41 1.36 -15.44
C SER A 157 0.91 2.61 -14.72
N THR A 158 0.04 3.36 -14.05
CA THR A 158 0.42 4.58 -13.32
C THR A 158 1.33 4.26 -12.14
N LEU A 159 1.01 3.23 -11.36
CA LEU A 159 1.83 2.80 -10.23
C LEU A 159 3.22 2.34 -10.69
N ARG A 160 3.30 1.51 -11.74
CA ARG A 160 4.57 1.06 -12.33
C ARG A 160 5.40 2.22 -12.89
N ALA A 161 4.76 3.15 -13.58
CA ALA A 161 5.45 4.34 -14.11
C ALA A 161 6.02 5.23 -12.99
N ALA A 162 5.42 5.19 -11.80
CA ALA A 162 5.91 5.84 -10.59
C ALA A 162 6.95 5.01 -9.81
N GLY A 163 7.40 3.87 -10.35
CA GLY A 163 8.38 2.99 -9.73
C GLY A 163 7.84 2.07 -8.63
N ALA A 164 6.52 2.05 -8.41
CA ALA A 164 5.92 1.10 -7.47
C ALA A 164 5.87 -0.31 -8.06
N GLU A 165 6.00 -1.30 -7.18
CA GLU A 165 5.74 -2.68 -7.54
C GLU A 165 4.24 -2.90 -7.65
N ALA A 166 3.75 -3.11 -8.87
CA ALA A 166 2.36 -3.46 -9.09
C ALA A 166 2.29 -4.71 -9.96
N GLU A 167 1.64 -5.76 -9.49
CA GLU A 167 1.62 -7.09 -10.10
C GLU A 167 0.19 -7.61 -10.28
N VAL A 168 0.03 -8.57 -11.19
CA VAL A 168 -1.21 -9.33 -11.33
C VAL A 168 -0.93 -10.73 -10.81
N CYS A 169 -1.72 -11.18 -9.84
CA CYS A 169 -1.64 -12.52 -9.28
C CYS A 169 -2.77 -13.37 -9.86
N HIS A 170 -2.42 -14.35 -10.70
CA HIS A 170 -3.38 -15.32 -11.21
C HIS A 170 -3.49 -16.50 -10.26
N VAL A 171 -4.67 -16.68 -9.67
CA VAL A 171 -5.01 -17.82 -8.83
C VAL A 171 -5.57 -18.94 -9.70
N ARG A 172 -5.07 -20.15 -9.48
CA ARG A 172 -5.54 -21.38 -10.11
C ARG A 172 -5.97 -22.35 -9.03
N ASP A 173 -7.00 -23.13 -9.32
CA ASP A 173 -7.39 -24.23 -8.44
C ASP A 173 -6.26 -25.27 -8.40
N ALA A 174 -6.09 -25.92 -7.24
CA ALA A 174 -5.18 -27.03 -7.13
C ALA A 174 -5.67 -28.18 -8.02
N ALA A 175 -4.78 -28.70 -8.86
CA ALA A 175 -5.05 -29.83 -9.75
C ALA A 175 -5.24 -31.15 -8.97
#